data_AF-E5B8B3-F1
#
_entry.id   AF-E5B8B3-F1
#
_cell.length_a   1.000
_cell.length_b   1.000
_cell.length_c   1.000
_cell.angle_alpha   90.00
_cell.angle_beta   90.00
_cell.angle_gamma   90.00
#
_symmetry.space_group_name_H-M   'P 1'
#
loop_
_entity.id
_entity.type
_entity.pdbx_description
1 polymer ?
#
loop_
_entity_poly.entity_id
_entity_poly.type
_entity_poly.pdbx_seq_one_letter_code
_entity_poly.pdbx_strand_id
1 'polypeptide(L)' 'MVAVIEADADVIGQLPQQSAARLAKYKRPRHYYQITRWPLTSSGKIKRAELEQRIKDGSCTALTELPA' A
#
# COMPACT_ATOMS: atom_id res chain seq x y z
N MET A 1 -0.99 11.07 -0.90
CA MET A 1 -1.64 9.94 -1.59
C MET A 1 -0.76 8.72 -1.39
N VAL A 2 -1.33 7.63 -0.92
CA VAL A 2 -0.62 6.38 -0.61
C VAL A 2 -1.20 5.25 -1.46
N ALA A 3 -0.39 4.25 -1.76
CA ALA A 3 -0.83 3.01 -2.38
C ALA A 3 -0.50 1.85 -1.45
N VAL A 4 -1.50 1.01 -1.17
CA VAL A 4 -1.32 -0.23 -0.41
C VAL A 4 -1.49 -1.38 -1.39
N ILE A 5 -0.51 -2.27 -1.45
CA ILE A 5 -0.43 -3.32 -2.45
C ILE A 5 -0.17 -4.65 -1.76
N GLU A 6 -0.92 -5.66 -2.17
CA GLU A 6 -0.62 -7.06 -1.88
C GLU A 6 0.02 -7.64 -3.14
N ALA A 7 1.33 -7.87 -3.09
CA ALA A 7 2.11 -8.45 -4.17
C ALA A 7 3.44 -8.99 -3.62
N ASP A 8 4.13 -9.77 -4.44
CA ASP A 8 5.48 -10.24 -4.16
C ASP A 8 6.51 -9.09 -4.27
N ALA A 9 7.64 -9.26 -3.60
CA ALA A 9 8.70 -8.25 -3.53
C ALA A 9 9.24 -7.82 -4.90
N ASP A 10 9.28 -8.73 -5.88
CA ASP A 10 9.76 -8.47 -7.24
C ASP A 10 8.87 -7.45 -7.99
N VAL A 11 7.55 -7.59 -7.85
CA VAL A 11 6.57 -6.68 -8.46
C VAL A 11 6.64 -5.31 -7.78
N ILE A 12 6.79 -5.33 -6.45
CA ILE A 12 6.77 -4.13 -5.62
C ILE A 12 7.90 -3.16 -5.97
N GLY A 13 9.13 -3.67 -6.16
CA GLY A 13 10.28 -2.82 -6.52
C GLY A 13 10.10 -2.08 -7.85
N GLN A 14 9.25 -2.60 -8.74
CA GLN A 14 9.00 -2.01 -10.06
C GLN A 14 7.83 -1.01 -10.08
N LEU A 15 6.98 -0.98 -9.04
CA LEU A 15 5.78 -0.16 -8.99
C LEU A 15 6.04 1.36 -9.09
N PRO A 16 7.05 1.94 -8.41
CA PRO A 16 7.33 3.37 -8.54
C PRO A 16 7.68 3.75 -9.99
N GLN A 17 8.50 2.94 -10.67
CA GLN A 17 8.87 3.17 -12.06
C GLN A 17 7.67 2.99 -13.01
N GLN A 18 6.92 1.91 -12.87
CA GLN A 18 5.74 1.65 -13.71
C GLN A 18 4.64 2.70 -13.52
N SER A 19 4.43 3.16 -12.29
CA SER A 19 3.48 4.23 -12.00
C SER A 19 3.91 5.56 -12.60
N ALA A 20 5.20 5.89 -12.56
CA ALA A 20 5.73 7.11 -13.17
C ALA A 20 5.60 7.09 -14.70
N ALA A 21 5.72 5.93 -15.32
CA ALA A 21 5.56 5.76 -16.77
C ALA A 21 4.09 5.86 -17.23
N ARG A 22 3.12 5.47 -16.39
CA ARG A 22 1.71 5.33 -16.78
C ARG A 22 0.76 6.36 -16.17
N LEU A 23 1.16 7.01 -15.06
CA LEU A 23 0.31 7.93 -14.32
C LEU A 23 0.82 9.36 -14.41
N ALA A 24 -0.12 10.30 -14.57
CA ALA A 24 0.18 11.72 -14.43
C ALA A 24 0.77 12.03 -13.06
N LYS A 25 1.62 13.06 -12.97
CA LYS A 25 2.38 13.41 -11.76
C LYS A 25 1.53 13.50 -10.48
N TYR A 26 0.31 14.01 -10.57
CA TYR A 26 -0.61 14.18 -9.44
C TYR A 26 -1.32 12.89 -9.01
N LYS A 27 -1.30 11.83 -9.84
CA LYS A 27 -1.81 10.49 -9.52
C LYS A 27 -0.71 9.53 -9.07
N ARG A 28 0.54 9.99 -8.96
CA ARG A 28 1.63 9.15 -8.46
C ARG A 28 1.55 9.05 -6.93
N PRO A 29 1.44 7.83 -6.37
CA PRO A 29 1.56 7.63 -4.94
C PRO A 29 2.88 8.20 -4.42
N ARG A 30 2.85 8.81 -3.23
CA ARG A 30 4.05 9.28 -2.53
C ARG A 30 4.69 8.20 -1.67
N HIS A 31 3.86 7.27 -1.17
CA HIS A 31 4.28 6.15 -0.33
C HIS A 31 3.64 4.88 -0.87
N TYR A 32 4.42 3.82 -0.89
CA TYR A 32 3.99 2.47 -1.23
C TYR A 32 4.08 1.62 0.03
N TYR A 33 3.02 0.90 0.34
CA TYR A 33 2.98 -0.04 1.46
C TYR A 33 2.68 -1.42 0.93
N GLN A 34 3.50 -2.38 1.29
CA GLN A 34 3.18 -3.79 1.12
C GLN A 34 2.27 -4.22 2.25
N ILE A 35 1.18 -4.93 1.92
CA ILE A 35 0.32 -5.57 2.90
C ILE A 35 0.34 -7.08 2.67
N THR A 36 0.54 -7.84 3.75
CA THR A 36 0.46 -9.31 3.69
C THR A 36 -0.96 -9.81 3.94
N ARG A 37 -1.79 -9.04 4.65
CA ARG A 37 -3.19 -9.37 4.88
C ARG A 37 -4.08 -8.15 5.06
N TRP A 38 -5.10 -8.04 4.22
CA TRP A 38 -6.10 -6.98 4.32
C TRP A 38 -6.92 -7.08 5.62
N PRO A 39 -7.12 -5.97 6.35
CA PRO A 39 -8.13 -5.91 7.39
C PRO A 39 -9.51 -5.94 6.74
N LEU A 40 -10.33 -6.92 7.10
CA LEU A 40 -11.69 -7.07 6.60
C LEU A 40 -12.71 -6.82 7.71
N THR A 41 -13.87 -6.28 7.35
CA THR A 41 -15.04 -6.25 8.23
C THR A 41 -15.65 -7.64 8.32
N SER A 42 -16.59 -7.87 9.25
CA SER A 42 -17.33 -9.13 9.34
C SER A 42 -18.08 -9.49 8.06
N SER A 43 -18.35 -8.51 7.19
CA SER A 43 -18.96 -8.69 5.87
C SER A 43 -17.94 -8.94 4.74
N GLY A 44 -16.64 -9.05 5.04
CA GLY A 44 -15.58 -9.27 4.06
C GLY A 44 -15.13 -8.04 3.27
N LYS A 45 -15.63 -6.84 3.60
CA LYS A 45 -15.18 -5.60 2.95
C LYS A 45 -13.89 -5.10 3.57
N ILE A 46 -13.04 -4.40 2.80
CA ILE A 46 -11.84 -3.79 3.35
C ILE A 46 -12.21 -2.77 4.43
N LYS A 47 -11.71 -2.99 5.65
CA LYS A 47 -11.90 -2.11 6.80
C LYS A 47 -10.88 -0.97 6.72
N ARG A 48 -11.18 0.01 5.88
CA ARG A 48 -10.31 1.17 5.57
C ARG A 48 -9.82 1.92 6.81
N ALA A 49 -10.69 2.12 7.80
CA ALA A 49 -10.31 2.82 9.03
C ALA A 49 -9.18 2.10 9.78
N GLU A 50 -9.21 0.76 9.83
CA GLU A 50 -8.15 -0.02 10.48
C GLU A 50 -6.87 0.01 9.64
N LEU A 51 -7.00 -0.07 8.31
CA LEU A 51 -5.86 0.06 7.40
C LEU A 51 -5.15 1.42 7.58
N GLU A 52 -5.91 2.51 7.66
CA GLU A 52 -5.38 3.86 7.85
C GLU A 52 -4.69 4.02 9.21
N GLN A 53 -5.20 3.37 10.27
CA GLN A 53 -4.50 3.36 11.56
C GLN A 53 -3.20 2.56 11.50
N ARG A 54 -3.19 1.38 10.85
CA ARG A 54 -1.96 0.60 10.67
C ARG A 54 -0.86 1.37 9.94
N ILE A 55 -1.23 2.19 8.96
CA ILE A 55 -0.30 3.07 8.23
C ILE A 55 0.25 4.16 9.16
N LYS A 56 -0.59 4.76 10.02
CA LYS A 56 -0.16 5.79 10.97
C LYS A 56 0.74 5.25 12.08
N ASP A 57 0.42 4.06 12.60
CA ASP A 57 1.14 3.44 13.72
C ASP A 57 2.52 2.89 13.29
N GLY A 58 2.75 2.66 12.00
CA GLY A 58 4.05 2.28 11.41
C GLY A 58 4.65 0.95 11.87
N SER A 59 4.05 0.30 12.88
CA SER A 59 4.61 -0.83 13.62
C SER A 59 3.85 -2.14 13.40
N CYS A 60 2.94 -2.18 12.44
CA CYS A 60 2.13 -3.37 12.20
C CYS A 60 2.91 -4.38 11.36
N THR A 61 3.16 -5.59 11.89
CA THR A 61 3.87 -6.69 11.20
C THR A 61 3.30 -7.06 9.83
N ALA A 62 2.05 -6.67 9.56
CA ALA A 62 1.37 -6.93 8.30
C ALA A 62 1.49 -5.81 7.25
N LEU A 63 2.15 -4.69 7.57
CA LEU A 63 2.29 -3.54 6.67
C LEU A 63 3.74 -3.06 6.66
N THR A 64 4.38 -3.09 5.50
CA THR A 64 5.78 -2.65 5.32
C THR A 64 5.83 -1.45 4.41
N GLU A 65 6.42 -0.34 4.87
CA GLU A 65 6.69 0.80 4.00
C GLU A 65 7.85 0.51 3.07
N LEU A 66 7.69 0.90 1.81
CA LEU A 66 8.66 0.67 0.76
C LEU A 66 9.27 2.01 0.34
N PRO A 67 10.60 2.04 0.09
CA PRO A 67 11.23 3.22 -0.46
C PRO A 67 10.66 3.50 -1.87
N ALA A 68 10.28 4.75 -2.10
CA ALA A 68 9.74 5.24 -3.37
C ALA A 68 10.84 5.54 -4.40
#